data_AF-A0A1M7M825-F1
#
_entry.id   AF-A0A1M7M825-F1
#
_cell.length_a   1.000
_cell.length_b   1.000
_cell.length_c   1.000
_cell.angle_alpha   90.00
_cell.angle_beta   90.00
_cell.angle_gamma   90.00
#
_symmetry.space_group_name_H-M   'P 1'
#
loop_
_entity.id
_entity.type
_entity.pdbx_description
1 polymer ?
#
loop_
_entity_poly.entity_id
_entity_poly.type
_entity_poly.pdbx_seq_one_letter_code
_entity_poly.pdbx_strand_id
1 'polypeptide(L)'
;MACNFTDTEKAVIKFLKENPYSEKKAIIEALGDLPGLEEALEKLSQDMILIELTGPTDSSLESRVPKKIYMVNPEKESELEGI
;
A
#
# COMPACT_ATOMS: atom_id res chain seq x y z
N MET A 1 14.81 -6.25 -14.13
CA MET A 1 13.64 -5.65 -14.82
C MET A 1 13.49 -4.27 -14.22
N ALA A 2 13.69 -3.19 -14.97
CA ALA A 2 13.60 -1.85 -14.41
C ALA A 2 12.12 -1.53 -14.13
N CYS A 3 11.72 -1.62 -12.88
CA CYS A 3 10.39 -1.25 -12.42
C CYS A 3 10.22 0.27 -12.58
N ASN A 4 9.58 0.68 -13.68
CA ASN A 4 9.27 2.09 -13.92
C ASN A 4 7.98 2.44 -13.17
N PHE A 5 8.12 2.95 -11.94
CA PHE A 5 7.00 3.37 -11.11
C PHE A 5 6.45 4.72 -11.59
N THR A 6 5.12 4.83 -11.67
CA THR A 6 4.40 6.08 -11.86
C THR A 6 4.53 6.99 -10.63
N ASP A 7 4.24 8.28 -10.80
CA ASP A 7 4.27 9.25 -9.70
C ASP A 7 3.35 8.84 -8.53
N THR A 8 2.19 8.25 -8.84
CA THR A 8 1.25 7.71 -7.84
C THR A 8 1.85 6.53 -7.07
N GLU A 9 2.47 5.56 -7.77
CA GLU A 9 3.12 4.41 -7.14
C GLU A 9 4.25 4.86 -6.20
N LYS A 10 5.09 5.80 -6.63
CA LYS A 10 6.15 6.38 -5.80
C LYS A 10 5.61 7.08 -4.57
N ALA A 11 4.53 7.85 -4.70
CA ALA A 11 3.88 8.52 -3.59
C ALA A 11 3.35 7.52 -2.55
N VAL A 12 2.72 6.44 -3.00
CA VAL A 12 2.24 5.34 -2.15
C VAL A 12 3.40 4.66 -1.41
N ILE A 13 4.45 4.26 -2.12
CA ILE A 13 5.63 3.61 -1.51
C ILE A 13 6.25 4.52 -0.47
N LYS A 14 6.46 5.80 -0.79
CA LYS A 14 7.03 6.77 0.14
C LYS A 14 6.17 6.94 1.38
N PHE A 15 4.85 7.10 1.21
CA PHE A 15 3.92 7.21 2.33
C PHE A 15 3.98 5.99 3.24
N LEU A 16 4.02 4.79 2.66
CA LEU A 16 4.08 3.52 3.41
C LEU A 16 5.46 3.23 4.03
N LYS A 17 6.54 3.80 3.51
CA LYS A 17 7.86 3.81 4.17
C LYS A 17 7.83 4.67 5.44
N GLU A 18 7.20 5.84 5.37
CA GLU A 18 7.09 6.75 6.52
C GLU A 18 6.03 6.29 7.53
N ASN A 19 4.95 5.68 7.04
CA ASN A 19 3.81 5.18 7.81
C ASN A 19 3.54 3.70 7.46
N PRO A 20 4.39 2.77 7.94
CA PRO A 20 4.18 1.35 7.71
C PRO A 20 2.88 0.89 8.39
N TYR A 21 2.27 -0.16 7.85
CA TYR A 21 0.99 -0.72 8.35
C TYR A 21 -0.19 0.26 8.23
N SER A 22 -0.24 1.05 7.16
CA SER A 22 -1.36 1.96 6.91
C SER A 22 -2.53 1.26 6.21
N GLU A 23 -3.75 1.62 6.61
CA GLU A 23 -4.97 1.13 5.97
C GLU A 23 -5.17 1.75 4.59
N LYS A 24 -5.83 1.04 3.65
CA LYS A 24 -6.22 1.57 2.33
C LYS A 24 -6.78 2.99 2.42
N LYS A 25 -7.71 3.18 3.36
CA LYS A 25 -8.40 4.45 3.57
C LYS A 25 -7.44 5.56 4.03
N ALA A 26 -6.53 5.27 4.95
CA ALA A 26 -5.54 6.24 5.42
C ALA A 26 -4.60 6.69 4.30
N ILE A 27 -4.23 5.77 3.39
CA ILE A 27 -3.40 6.07 2.22
C ILE A 27 -4.16 7.01 1.26
N ILE A 28 -5.43 6.70 0.97
CA ILE A 28 -6.30 7.55 0.13
C ILE A 28 -6.50 8.93 0.78
N GLU A 29 -6.73 8.99 2.09
CA GLU A 29 -6.92 10.25 2.82
C GLU A 29 -5.64 11.10 2.84
N ALA A 30 -4.47 10.47 2.93
CA ALA A 30 -3.18 11.17 2.96
C ALA A 30 -2.70 11.63 1.58
N LEU A 31 -2.87 10.80 0.55
CA LEU A 31 -2.42 11.08 -0.82
C LEU A 31 -3.48 11.82 -1.65
N GLY A 32 -4.74 11.78 -1.21
CA GLY A 32 -5.88 12.33 -1.93
C GLY A 32 -6.40 11.42 -3.03
N ASP A 33 -7.33 11.96 -3.83
CA ASP A 33 -7.88 11.30 -5.01
C ASP A 33 -6.86 11.38 -6.17
N LEU A 34 -5.77 10.62 -6.07
CA LEU A 34 -4.83 10.47 -7.17
C LEU A 34 -5.42 9.54 -8.23
N PRO A 35 -5.39 9.92 -9.52
CA PRO A 35 -5.89 9.06 -10.58
C PRO A 35 -5.08 7.76 -10.62
N GLY A 36 -5.79 6.64 -10.56
CA GLY A 36 -5.18 5.31 -10.57
C GLY A 36 -4.53 4.88 -9.26
N LEU A 37 -4.82 5.54 -8.12
CA LEU A 37 -4.27 5.14 -6.82
C LEU A 37 -4.66 3.71 -6.41
N GLU A 38 -5.91 3.32 -6.63
CA GLU A 38 -6.35 1.95 -6.36
C GLU A 38 -5.64 0.94 -7.26
N GLU A 39 -5.45 1.28 -8.53
CA GLU A 39 -4.76 0.45 -9.51
C GLU A 39 -3.26 0.32 -9.16
N ALA A 40 -2.64 1.41 -8.70
CA ALA A 40 -1.29 1.43 -8.18
C ALA A 40 -1.13 0.55 -6.94
N LEU A 41 -2.05 0.63 -5.96
CA LEU A 41 -2.03 -0.23 -4.77
C LEU A 41 -2.13 -1.71 -5.12
N GLU A 42 -3.05 -2.06 -6.04
CA GLU A 42 -3.23 -3.44 -6.49
C GLU A 42 -1.98 -3.96 -7.23
N LYS A 43 -1.44 -3.16 -8.15
CA LYS A 43 -0.25 -3.50 -8.93
C LYS A 43 0.99 -3.65 -8.04
N LEU A 44 1.22 -2.73 -7.11
CA LEU A 44 2.32 -2.82 -6.16
C LEU A 44 2.16 -4.04 -5.23
N SER A 45 0.93 -4.40 -4.86
CA SER A 45 0.68 -5.62 -4.09
C SER A 45 0.94 -6.89 -4.91
N GLN A 46 0.50 -6.92 -6.18
CA GLN A 46 0.77 -8.02 -7.13
C GLN A 46 2.27 -8.22 -7.38
N ASP A 47 3.04 -7.12 -7.47
CA ASP A 47 4.50 -7.15 -7.67
C ASP A 47 5.28 -7.56 -6.39
N MET A 48 4.57 -7.90 -5.32
CA MET A 48 5.12 -8.16 -3.98
C MET A 48 5.93 -6.98 -3.42
N ILE A 49 5.64 -5.77 -3.87
CA ILE A 49 6.23 -4.53 -3.34
C ILE A 49 5.45 -4.07 -2.12
N LEU A 50 4.13 -4.24 -2.11
CA LEU A 50 3.30 -4.06 -0.93
C LEU A 50 2.81 -5.40 -0.42
N ILE A 51 2.93 -5.61 0.89
CA ILE A 51 2.30 -6.73 1.58
C ILE A 51 0.93 -6.26 2.07
N GLU A 52 -0.14 -6.87 1.54
CA GLU A 52 -1.49 -6.72 2.05
C GLU A 52 -1.68 -7.68 3.23
N LEU A 53 -1.80 -7.13 4.43
CA LEU A 53 -2.14 -7.88 5.63
C LEU A 53 -3.67 -7.86 5.77
N THR A 54 -4.32 -8.95 5.35
CA THR A 54 -5.73 -9.21 5.65
C THR A 54 -5.81 -9.99 6.97
N GLY A 55 -6.03 -9.29 8.08
CA GLY A 55 -6.27 -9.94 9.36
C GLY A 55 -7.65 -10.62 9.39
N PRO A 56 -7.80 -11.85 9.93
CA PRO A 56 -9.11 -12.36 10.27
C PRO A 56 -9.76 -11.38 11.25
N THR A 57 -10.95 -10.89 10.89
CA THR A 57 -11.70 -9.98 11.75
C THR A 57 -12.04 -10.73 13.04
N ASP A 58 -11.45 -10.31 14.16
CA ASP A 58 -11.89 -10.78 15.47
C ASP A 58 -13.38 -10.43 15.60
N SER A 59 -14.18 -11.45 15.92
CA SER A 59 -15.63 -11.41 15.87
C SER A 59 -16.17 -10.36 16.84
N SER A 60 -16.51 -9.18 16.34
CA SER A 60 -17.30 -8.19 17.06
C SER A 60 -18.21 -7.45 16.07
N LEU A 61 -19.51 -7.58 16.31
CA LEU A 61 -20.65 -7.35 15.44
C LEU A 61 -20.87 -5.90 14.92
N GLU A 62 -19.88 -5.00 14.99
CA GLU A 62 -20.10 -3.55 14.79
C GLU A 62 -19.23 -2.86 13.73
N SER A 63 -18.31 -3.54 13.04
CA SER A 63 -17.59 -2.93 11.90
C SER A 63 -17.35 -3.91 10.76
N ARG A 64 -18.29 -3.94 9.82
CA ARG A 64 -18.32 -4.83 8.64
C ARG A 64 -17.42 -4.36 7.49
N VAL A 65 -16.27 -3.76 7.75
CA VAL A 65 -15.31 -3.42 6.69
C VAL A 65 -14.01 -4.16 6.97
N PRO A 66 -13.63 -5.16 6.16
CA PRO A 66 -12.34 -5.81 6.30
C PRO A 66 -11.24 -4.75 6.16
N LYS A 67 -10.42 -4.60 7.19
CA LYS A 67 -9.32 -3.65 7.21
C LYS A 67 -8.18 -4.22 6.38
N LYS A 68 -8.03 -3.71 5.16
CA LYS A 68 -6.85 -3.98 4.32
C LYS A 68 -5.73 -3.06 4.75
N ILE A 69 -4.73 -3.64 5.40
CA ILE A 69 -3.53 -2.94 5.85
C ILE A 69 -2.42 -3.21 4.82
N TYR A 70 -1.74 -2.16 4.38
CA TYR A 70 -0.61 -2.25 3.47
C TYR A 70 0.69 -1.89 4.20
N MET A 71 1.76 -2.59 3.86
CA MET A 71 3.13 -2.23 4.24
C MET A 71 4.06 -2.41 3.04
N VAL A 72 5.12 -1.62 2.96
CA VAL A 72 6.19 -1.88 1.99
C VAL A 72 6.87 -3.21 2.35
N ASN A 73 7.14 -4.02 1.35
CA ASN A 73 7.90 -5.25 1.54
C ASN A 73 9.36 -4.89 1.84
N PRO A 74 9.87 -5.17 3.06
CA PRO A 74 11.24 -4.84 3.44
C PRO A 74 12.28 -5.51 2.53
N GLU A 75 11.95 -6.68 1.96
CA GLU A 75 12.85 -7.38 1.03
C GLU A 75 12.99 -6.67 -0.33
N LYS A 76 11.96 -5.92 -0.72
CA LYS A 76 11.97 -5.09 -1.94
C LYS A 76 12.43 -3.67 -1.65
N GLU A 77 12.53 -3.28 -0.40
CA GLU A 77 12.84 -1.91 -0.02
C GLU A 77 14.21 -1.44 -0.54
N SER A 78 15.20 -2.34 -0.59
CA SER A 78 16.52 -2.09 -1.21
C SER A 78 16.45 -1.90 -2.73
N GLU A 79 15.48 -2.50 -3.42
CA GLU A 79 15.23 -2.24 -4.85
C GLU A 79 14.53 -0.88 -5.05
N LEU A 80 13.80 -0.41 -4.03
CA LEU A 80 13.09 0.86 -4.01
C LEU A 80 13.95 2.02 -3.47
N GLU A 81 15.18 1.79 -3.01
CA GLU A 81 16.08 2.86 -2.55
C GLU A 81 16.62 3.74 -3.69
N GLY A 82 16.43 3.32 -4.95
CA GLY A 82 16.90 4.06 -6.13
C GLY A 82 15.86 4.97 -6.81
N ILE A 83 14.66 5.14 -6.24
CA ILE A 83 13.50 5.78 -6.89
C ILE A 83 13.14 7.16 -6.34
#